data_AF-A0A0K0N3F8-F1
#
_entry.id   AF-A0A0K0N3F8-F1
#
_cell.length_a   1.000
_cell.length_b   1.000
_cell.length_c   1.000
_cell.angle_alpha   90.00
_cell.angle_beta   90.00
_cell.angle_gamma   90.00
#
_symmetry.space_group_name_H-M   'P 1'
#
loop_
_entity.id
_entity.type
_entity.pdbx_description
1 polymer ?
#
loop_
_entity_poly.entity_id
_entity_poly.type
_entity_poly.pdbx_seq_one_letter_code
_entity_poly.pdbx_strand_id
1 'polypeptide(L)'
;EDGRRGFRQYGYDGRDFLAFDKETLTWTAADGPAQITKRKWEVETVVQRLKFYLEKECVDELRKHLRYGRESLQRKAPPEVKVTRKDSQEGLETLLCQVHGFYPKEIDVTWRKDGEVRQEDTFRGVVCPNPDGTYYTWLSIEIDPKDRSRYLCHVEHDGVPDPLDVAVEDSASMPVWFIAVGVVPVLAVAGVMFYVKKRPEKAAYRAASMSDQGSDSSAKA
;
A
#
# COMPACT_ATOMS: atom_id res chain seq x y z
N GLU A 1 -8.04 -30.08 1.60
CA GLU A 1 -7.31 -31.18 2.27
C GLU A 1 -6.85 -30.69 3.64
N ASP A 2 -6.96 -31.52 4.68
CA ASP A 2 -6.55 -31.18 6.06
C ASP A 2 -5.03 -30.88 6.06
N GLY A 3 -4.62 -29.64 6.38
CA GLY A 3 -3.26 -29.12 6.26
C GLY A 3 -2.21 -29.76 7.19
N ARG A 4 -2.45 -30.99 7.64
CA ARG A 4 -1.63 -31.78 8.56
C ARG A 4 -0.99 -32.95 7.83
N ARG A 5 -0.04 -32.66 6.94
CA ARG A 5 0.77 -33.68 6.25
C ARG A 5 2.26 -33.39 6.42
N GLY A 6 3.05 -34.45 6.60
CA GLY A 6 4.51 -34.38 6.61
C GLY A 6 5.06 -34.72 5.23
N PHE A 7 6.08 -33.98 4.80
CA PHE A 7 6.70 -34.15 3.49
C PHE A 7 8.22 -34.19 3.61
N ARG A 8 8.87 -34.99 2.76
CA ARG A 8 10.32 -34.97 2.57
C ARG A 8 10.59 -35.20 1.07
N GLN A 9 11.05 -34.16 0.40
CA GLN A 9 11.25 -34.17 -1.05
C GLN A 9 12.61 -33.53 -1.37
N TYR A 10 13.19 -33.95 -2.49
CA TYR A 10 14.47 -33.49 -2.99
C TYR A 10 14.33 -33.14 -4.47
N GLY A 11 14.95 -32.03 -4.87
CA GLY A 11 15.12 -31.64 -6.26
C GLY A 11 16.60 -31.54 -6.64
N TYR A 12 16.89 -31.74 -7.93
CA TYR A 12 18.21 -31.63 -8.53
C TYR A 12 18.10 -30.84 -9.84
N ASP A 13 18.92 -29.80 -10.00
CA ASP A 13 18.85 -28.83 -11.11
C ASP A 13 17.43 -28.24 -11.33
N GLY A 14 16.74 -27.92 -10.22
CA GLY A 14 15.39 -27.36 -10.25
C GLY A 14 14.28 -28.34 -10.68
N ARG A 15 14.61 -29.64 -10.83
CA ARG A 15 13.65 -30.70 -11.17
C ARG A 15 13.46 -31.64 -10.00
N ASP A 16 12.28 -32.25 -9.92
CA ASP A 16 12.00 -33.29 -8.93
C ASP A 16 12.99 -34.45 -9.05
N PHE A 17 13.40 -34.99 -7.91
CA PHE A 17 14.38 -36.08 -7.85
C PHE A 17 13.88 -37.24 -6.98
N LEU A 18 13.54 -36.98 -5.71
CA LEU A 18 13.04 -37.99 -4.78
C LEU A 18 11.93 -37.44 -3.89
N ALA A 19 10.87 -38.22 -3.67
CA ALA A 19 9.80 -37.89 -2.72
C ALA A 19 9.53 -39.08 -1.79
N PHE A 20 9.57 -38.86 -0.47
CA PHE A 20 9.28 -39.89 0.51
C PHE A 20 7.78 -40.00 0.77
N ASP A 21 7.27 -41.23 0.72
CA ASP A 21 5.95 -41.58 1.21
C ASP A 21 6.07 -42.16 2.62
N LYS A 22 5.56 -41.40 3.59
CA LYS A 22 5.55 -41.72 5.01
C LYS A 22 4.65 -42.91 5.36
N GLU A 23 3.60 -43.15 4.58
CA GLU A 23 2.62 -44.20 4.85
C GLU A 23 3.12 -45.54 4.34
N THR A 24 3.73 -45.57 3.15
CA THR A 24 4.29 -46.80 2.57
C THR A 24 5.76 -47.02 2.93
N LEU A 25 6.44 -46.02 3.54
CA LEU A 25 7.87 -46.04 3.86
C LEU A 25 8.77 -46.23 2.64
N THR A 26 8.33 -45.75 1.47
CA THR A 26 9.07 -45.86 0.21
C THR A 26 9.41 -44.49 -0.37
N TRP A 27 10.39 -44.46 -1.26
CA TRP A 27 10.72 -43.27 -2.05
C TRP A 27 10.20 -43.38 -3.47
N THR A 28 9.63 -42.31 -4.00
CA THR A 28 9.33 -42.15 -5.42
C THR A 28 10.51 -41.45 -6.08
N ALA A 29 11.15 -42.12 -7.04
CA ALA A 29 12.28 -41.60 -7.80
C ALA A 29 11.80 -41.05 -9.15
N ALA A 30 12.16 -39.81 -9.46
CA ALA A 30 11.71 -39.12 -10.67
C ALA A 30 12.46 -39.56 -11.94
N ASP A 31 13.72 -40.00 -11.81
CA ASP A 31 14.55 -40.42 -12.93
C ASP A 31 15.44 -41.63 -12.61
N GLY A 32 16.20 -42.09 -13.60
CA GLY A 32 17.12 -43.23 -13.47
C GLY A 32 18.18 -43.05 -12.37
N PRO A 33 18.92 -41.92 -12.35
CA PRO A 33 19.88 -41.61 -11.28
C PRO A 33 19.26 -41.64 -9.87
N ALA A 34 18.04 -41.13 -9.69
CA ALA A 34 17.34 -41.15 -8.40
C ALA A 34 17.08 -42.57 -7.88
N GLN A 35 16.93 -43.57 -8.75
CA GLN A 35 16.74 -44.97 -8.36
C GLN A 35 17.92 -45.51 -7.53
N ILE A 36 19.14 -45.05 -7.81
CA ILE A 36 20.33 -45.46 -7.08
C ILE A 36 20.24 -44.99 -5.63
N THR A 37 19.85 -43.73 -5.42
CA THR A 37 19.68 -43.15 -4.09
C THR A 37 18.48 -43.77 -3.36
N LYS A 38 17.36 -43.99 -4.05
CA LYS A 38 16.19 -44.72 -3.51
C LYS A 38 16.61 -46.04 -2.88
N ARG A 39 17.31 -46.91 -3.62
CA ARG A 39 17.75 -48.22 -3.11
C ARG A 39 18.66 -48.12 -1.88
N LYS A 40 19.46 -47.06 -1.78
CA LYS A 40 20.33 -46.82 -0.61
C LYS A 40 19.57 -46.30 0.60
N TRP A 41 18.47 -45.57 0.40
CA TRP A 41 17.73 -44.88 1.47
C TRP A 41 16.48 -45.63 1.92
N GLU A 42 16.00 -46.61 1.14
CA GLU A 42 14.95 -47.58 1.55
C GLU A 42 15.50 -48.70 2.44
N VAL A 43 16.41 -48.36 3.35
CA VAL A 43 16.84 -49.25 4.43
C VAL A 43 15.92 -49.00 5.63
N GLU A 44 15.42 -50.07 6.26
CA GLU A 44 14.39 -50.02 7.32
C GLU A 44 14.71 -48.97 8.41
N THR A 45 15.95 -48.94 8.89
CA THR A 45 16.39 -48.00 9.93
C THR A 45 16.28 -46.53 9.50
N VAL A 46 16.49 -46.23 8.21
CA VAL A 46 16.43 -44.88 7.66
C VAL A 46 14.99 -44.40 7.51
N VAL A 47 14.14 -45.22 6.90
CA VAL A 47 12.73 -44.85 6.63
C VAL A 47 11.92 -44.76 7.92
N GLN A 48 12.17 -45.63 8.90
CA GLN A 48 11.52 -45.57 10.22
C GLN A 48 11.94 -44.32 11.00
N ARG A 49 13.23 -43.98 10.99
CA ARG A 49 13.72 -42.75 11.62
C ARG A 49 13.11 -41.51 10.97
N LEU A 50 12.98 -41.50 9.64
CA LEU A 50 12.36 -40.40 8.92
C LEU A 50 10.87 -40.26 9.24
N LYS A 51 10.13 -41.37 9.34
CA LYS A 51 8.72 -41.37 9.80
C LYS A 51 8.62 -40.78 11.21
N PHE A 52 9.44 -41.25 12.14
CA PHE A 52 9.45 -40.73 13.52
C PHE A 52 9.71 -39.23 13.57
N TYR A 53 10.71 -38.74 12.83
CA TYR A 53 10.98 -37.30 12.73
C TYR A 53 9.76 -36.52 12.22
N LEU A 54 9.14 -36.96 11.13
CA LEU A 54 8.01 -36.25 10.52
C LEU A 54 6.74 -36.28 11.39
N GLU A 55 6.51 -37.34 12.17
CA GLU A 55 5.30 -37.50 12.99
C GLU A 55 5.43 -36.95 14.41
N LYS A 56 6.66 -36.90 14.95
CA LYS A 56 6.94 -36.51 16.33
C LYS A 56 7.80 -35.27 16.40
N GLU A 57 9.09 -35.39 16.15
CA GLU A 57 10.07 -34.33 16.40
C GLU A 57 9.72 -33.03 15.66
N CYS A 58 9.40 -33.12 14.36
CA CYS A 58 9.00 -31.98 13.54
C CYS A 58 7.74 -31.28 14.09
N VAL A 59 6.74 -32.08 14.50
CA VAL A 59 5.47 -31.56 15.01
C VAL A 59 5.65 -30.92 16.39
N ASP A 60 6.43 -31.55 17.26
CA ASP A 60 6.70 -31.04 18.60
C ASP A 60 7.53 -29.75 18.56
N GLU A 61 8.53 -29.69 17.67
CA GLU A 61 9.31 -28.49 17.44
C GLU A 61 8.44 -27.37 16.83
N LEU A 62 7.56 -27.68 15.88
CA LEU A 62 6.58 -26.72 15.34
C LEU A 62 5.69 -26.16 16.46
N ARG A 63 5.11 -27.02 17.32
CA ARG A 63 4.27 -26.57 18.45
C ARG A 63 5.03 -25.64 19.39
N LYS A 64 6.31 -25.92 19.65
CA LYS A 64 7.17 -25.08 20.47
C LYS A 64 7.41 -23.71 19.81
N HIS A 65 7.70 -23.69 18.50
CA HIS A 65 7.84 -22.45 17.74
C HIS A 65 6.55 -21.63 17.69
N LEU A 66 5.39 -22.27 17.51
CA LEU A 66 4.08 -21.61 17.55
C LEU A 66 3.79 -20.97 18.92
N ARG A 67 4.29 -21.56 20.01
CA ARG A 67 4.16 -21.00 21.36
C ARG A 67 5.07 -19.78 21.54
N TYR A 68 6.34 -19.90 21.19
CA TYR A 68 7.31 -18.81 21.36
C TYR A 68 7.08 -17.65 20.40
N GLY A 69 6.72 -17.94 19.15
CA GLY A 69 6.49 -16.96 18.09
C GLY A 69 5.05 -16.48 18.00
N ARG A 70 4.20 -16.72 19.01
CA ARG A 70 2.76 -16.41 18.96
C ARG A 70 2.51 -14.98 18.51
N GLU A 71 3.19 -14.00 19.11
CA GLU A 71 3.00 -12.59 18.79
C GLU A 71 3.37 -12.27 17.33
N SER A 72 4.48 -12.82 16.84
CA SER A 72 4.94 -12.60 15.47
C SER A 72 4.06 -13.30 14.43
N LEU A 73 3.58 -14.51 14.74
CA LEU A 73 2.76 -15.33 13.83
C LEU A 73 1.29 -14.92 13.80
N GLN A 74 0.77 -14.39 14.90
CA GLN A 74 -0.58 -13.83 14.97
C GLN A 74 -0.62 -12.35 14.59
N ARG A 75 0.56 -11.73 14.36
CA ARG A 75 0.65 -10.38 13.83
C ARG A 75 -0.16 -10.33 12.54
N LYS A 76 -0.95 -9.27 12.42
CA LYS A 76 -1.65 -8.93 11.20
C LYS A 76 -1.21 -7.54 10.79
N ALA A 77 -0.84 -7.39 9.53
CA ALA A 77 -0.55 -6.09 8.95
C ALA A 77 -1.62 -5.81 7.88
N PRO A 78 -2.43 -4.75 8.03
CA PRO A 78 -3.47 -4.42 7.06
C PRO A 78 -2.84 -3.99 5.72
N PRO A 79 -3.48 -4.30 4.58
CA PRO A 79 -3.03 -3.83 3.28
C PRO A 79 -3.19 -2.32 3.15
N GLU A 80 -2.17 -1.67 2.59
CA GLU A 80 -2.27 -0.32 2.05
C GLU A 80 -2.57 -0.41 0.56
N VAL A 81 -3.74 0.09 0.14
CA VAL A 81 -4.24 -0.04 -1.22
C VAL A 81 -4.20 1.30 -1.92
N LYS A 82 -3.55 1.35 -3.08
CA LYS A 82 -3.49 2.54 -3.93
C LYS A 82 -3.96 2.22 -5.33
N VAL A 83 -4.91 3.00 -5.83
CA VAL A 83 -5.39 2.87 -7.20
C VAL A 83 -4.96 4.08 -8.02
N THR A 84 -4.17 3.81 -9.06
CA THR A 84 -3.69 4.82 -10.01
C THR A 84 -4.23 4.54 -11.41
N ARG A 85 -4.13 5.53 -12.28
CA ARG A 85 -4.53 5.43 -13.68
C ARG A 85 -3.39 5.84 -14.60
N LYS A 86 -3.37 5.27 -15.78
CA LYS A 86 -2.44 5.63 -16.86
C LYS A 86 -3.17 5.56 -18.19
N ASP A 87 -3.02 6.60 -19.00
CA ASP A 87 -3.51 6.59 -20.38
C ASP A 87 -2.86 5.43 -21.16
N SER A 88 -3.68 4.68 -21.89
CA SER A 88 -3.26 3.60 -22.77
C SER A 88 -3.44 4.00 -24.24
N GLN A 89 -3.14 3.07 -25.15
CA GLN A 89 -3.37 3.28 -26.58
C GLN A 89 -4.87 3.26 -26.89
N GLU A 90 -5.25 3.79 -28.06
CA GLU A 90 -6.61 3.72 -28.60
C GLU A 90 -7.69 4.41 -27.76
N GLY A 91 -7.30 5.33 -26.86
CA GLY A 91 -8.23 6.08 -26.02
C GLY A 91 -8.75 5.30 -24.80
N LEU A 92 -8.13 4.15 -24.50
CA LEU A 92 -8.37 3.37 -23.30
C LEU A 92 -7.51 3.87 -22.14
N GLU A 93 -7.86 3.44 -20.93
CA GLU A 93 -7.13 3.75 -19.71
C GLU A 93 -6.81 2.47 -18.95
N THR A 94 -5.58 2.35 -18.46
CA THR A 94 -5.20 1.27 -17.53
C THR A 94 -5.37 1.75 -16.10
N LEU A 95 -6.20 1.04 -15.34
CA LEU A 95 -6.23 1.15 -13.89
C LEU A 95 -5.22 0.19 -13.27
N LEU A 96 -4.46 0.66 -12.28
CA LEU A 96 -3.48 -0.12 -11.52
C LEU A 96 -3.81 -0.05 -10.03
N CYS A 97 -4.21 -1.18 -9.46
CA CYS A 97 -4.38 -1.36 -8.03
C CYS A 97 -3.11 -1.98 -7.43
N GLN A 98 -2.45 -1.25 -6.55
CA GLN A 98 -1.25 -1.67 -5.84
C GLN A 98 -1.61 -1.95 -4.38
N VAL A 99 -1.21 -3.10 -3.88
CA VAL A 99 -1.52 -3.55 -2.51
C VAL A 99 -0.21 -3.83 -1.78
N HIS A 100 0.08 -3.02 -0.76
CA HIS A 100 1.35 -2.99 -0.04
C HIS A 100 1.19 -3.41 1.42
N GLY A 101 2.28 -3.82 2.05
CA GLY A 101 2.42 -3.85 3.51
C GLY A 101 1.61 -4.93 4.24
N PHE A 102 0.97 -5.86 3.53
CA PHE A 102 0.05 -6.81 4.14
C PHE A 102 0.74 -8.06 4.69
N TYR A 103 0.18 -8.63 5.76
CA TYR A 103 0.56 -9.92 6.33
C TYR A 103 -0.64 -10.52 7.11
N PRO A 104 -1.03 -11.80 6.91
CA PRO A 104 -0.30 -12.89 6.24
C PRO A 104 -0.28 -12.81 4.71
N LYS A 105 0.38 -13.77 4.04
CA LYS A 105 0.59 -13.78 2.58
C LYS A 105 -0.71 -13.97 1.81
N GLU A 106 -1.61 -14.76 2.37
CA GLU A 106 -2.90 -15.08 1.78
C GLU A 106 -3.75 -13.81 1.68
N ILE A 107 -4.13 -13.46 0.45
CA ILE A 107 -4.91 -12.27 0.12
C ILE A 107 -5.78 -12.58 -1.10
N ASP A 108 -6.97 -12.00 -1.17
CA ASP A 108 -7.74 -11.92 -2.41
C ASP A 108 -7.92 -10.48 -2.85
N VAL A 109 -7.57 -10.20 -4.11
CA VAL A 109 -7.61 -8.84 -4.68
C VAL A 109 -8.28 -8.92 -6.05
N THR A 110 -9.40 -8.26 -6.25
CA THR A 110 -10.16 -8.33 -7.50
C THR A 110 -10.55 -6.96 -8.01
N TRP A 111 -10.70 -6.83 -9.33
CA TRP A 111 -11.42 -5.71 -9.91
C TRP A 111 -12.91 -6.02 -9.92
N ARG A 112 -13.74 -5.10 -9.42
CA ARG A 112 -15.20 -5.18 -9.52
C ARG A 112 -15.73 -4.03 -10.37
N LYS A 113 -16.64 -4.31 -11.29
CA LYS A 113 -17.40 -3.32 -12.05
C LYS A 113 -18.87 -3.45 -11.67
N ASP A 114 -19.45 -2.41 -11.09
CA ASP A 114 -20.85 -2.42 -10.59
C ASP A 114 -21.17 -3.63 -9.67
N GLY A 115 -20.18 -4.06 -8.88
CA GLY A 115 -20.29 -5.21 -7.98
C GLY A 115 -19.89 -6.57 -8.58
N GLU A 116 -19.80 -6.68 -9.91
CA GLU A 116 -19.40 -7.92 -10.60
C GLU A 116 -17.88 -8.04 -10.73
N VAL A 117 -17.35 -9.22 -10.42
CA VAL A 117 -15.90 -9.49 -10.50
C VAL A 117 -15.44 -9.58 -11.96
N ARG A 118 -14.35 -8.87 -12.29
CA ARG A 118 -13.71 -8.88 -13.62
C ARG A 118 -12.42 -9.71 -13.57
N GLN A 119 -12.45 -10.94 -14.09
CA GLN A 119 -11.26 -11.81 -14.17
C GLN A 119 -10.59 -11.82 -15.55
N GLU A 120 -11.35 -11.88 -16.64
CA GLU A 120 -10.80 -12.15 -17.99
C GLU A 120 -9.81 -11.07 -18.47
N ASP A 121 -10.07 -9.80 -18.15
CA ASP A 121 -9.26 -8.65 -18.60
C ASP A 121 -8.26 -8.17 -17.53
N THR A 122 -8.14 -8.92 -16.42
CA THR A 122 -7.33 -8.52 -15.28
C THR A 122 -5.95 -9.18 -15.33
N PHE A 123 -4.91 -8.36 -15.40
CA PHE A 123 -3.54 -8.81 -15.18
C PHE A 123 -3.22 -8.76 -13.69
N ARG A 124 -2.59 -9.82 -13.18
CA ARG A 124 -2.26 -9.95 -11.74
C ARG A 124 -0.77 -10.24 -11.56
N GLY A 125 -0.14 -9.47 -10.68
CA GLY A 125 1.21 -9.71 -10.23
C GLY A 125 1.31 -10.86 -9.23
N VAL A 126 2.45 -11.56 -9.22
CA VAL A 126 2.76 -12.53 -8.15
C VAL A 126 2.89 -11.80 -6.82
N VAL A 127 2.47 -12.45 -5.73
CA VAL A 127 2.69 -11.93 -4.37
C VAL A 127 4.17 -12.00 -4.01
N CYS A 128 4.80 -10.85 -3.85
CA CYS A 128 6.22 -10.69 -3.57
C CYS A 128 6.46 -10.38 -2.09
N PRO A 129 7.49 -10.96 -1.46
CA PRO A 129 7.86 -10.63 -0.08
C PRO A 129 8.62 -9.29 0.00
N ASN A 130 8.38 -8.53 1.06
CA ASN A 130 9.12 -7.33 1.42
C ASN A 130 10.17 -7.63 2.52
N PRO A 131 11.25 -6.82 2.64
CA PRO A 131 12.29 -7.02 3.66
C PRO A 131 11.80 -6.93 5.11
N ASP A 132 10.69 -6.24 5.36
CA ASP A 132 10.06 -6.08 6.68
C ASP A 132 9.14 -7.26 7.07
N GLY A 133 9.10 -8.31 6.25
CA GLY A 133 8.26 -9.47 6.46
C GLY A 133 6.79 -9.27 6.08
N THR A 134 6.45 -8.20 5.36
CA THR A 134 5.13 -8.02 4.72
C THR A 134 5.17 -8.46 3.25
N TYR A 135 4.07 -8.27 2.53
CA TYR A 135 3.94 -8.65 1.12
C TYR A 135 3.46 -7.48 0.26
N TYR A 136 3.66 -7.65 -1.05
CA TYR A 136 3.20 -6.74 -2.10
C TYR A 136 2.56 -7.54 -3.23
N THR A 137 1.48 -7.01 -3.81
CA THR A 137 0.89 -7.50 -5.06
C THR A 137 0.22 -6.35 -5.81
N TRP A 138 -0.19 -6.60 -7.06
CA TRP A 138 -0.89 -5.61 -7.87
C TRP A 138 -1.81 -6.28 -8.88
N LEU A 139 -2.87 -5.55 -9.26
CA LEU A 139 -3.75 -5.88 -10.38
C LEU A 139 -3.82 -4.70 -11.35
N SER A 140 -3.93 -4.98 -12.65
CA SER A 140 -4.27 -3.96 -13.64
C SER A 140 -5.39 -4.42 -14.56
N ILE A 141 -6.18 -3.48 -15.04
CA ILE A 141 -7.25 -3.70 -16.01
C ILE A 141 -7.31 -2.52 -16.97
N GLU A 142 -7.57 -2.78 -18.25
CA GLU A 142 -7.80 -1.76 -19.27
C GLU A 142 -9.29 -1.49 -19.44
N ILE A 143 -9.69 -0.22 -19.47
CA ILE A 143 -11.09 0.20 -19.42
C ILE A 143 -11.37 1.37 -20.38
N ASP A 144 -12.64 1.55 -20.74
CA ASP A 144 -13.11 2.84 -21.29
C ASP A 144 -13.12 3.87 -20.13
N PRO A 145 -12.47 5.05 -20.29
CA PRO A 145 -12.46 6.11 -19.28
C PRO A 145 -13.85 6.53 -18.76
N LYS A 146 -14.91 6.35 -19.57
CA LYS A 146 -16.30 6.66 -19.17
C LYS A 146 -16.82 5.74 -18.06
N ASP A 147 -16.30 4.52 -17.98
CA ASP A 147 -16.70 3.55 -16.97
C ASP A 147 -15.86 3.65 -15.69
N ARG A 148 -14.86 4.54 -15.63
CA ARG A 148 -13.87 4.61 -14.53
C ARG A 148 -14.49 4.56 -13.13
N SER A 149 -15.53 5.36 -12.88
CA SER A 149 -16.17 5.45 -11.56
C SER A 149 -16.92 4.19 -11.14
N ARG A 150 -17.15 3.26 -12.08
CA ARG A 150 -17.83 1.97 -11.84
C ARG A 150 -16.87 0.89 -11.37
N TYR A 151 -15.56 1.12 -11.50
CA TYR A 151 -14.52 0.17 -11.12
C TYR A 151 -14.02 0.40 -9.70
N LEU A 152 -13.95 -0.68 -8.93
CA LEU A 152 -13.40 -0.71 -7.57
C LEU A 152 -12.35 -1.83 -7.48
N CYS A 153 -11.21 -1.53 -6.86
CA CYS A 153 -10.29 -2.56 -6.40
C CYS A 153 -10.78 -3.08 -5.05
N HIS A 154 -11.20 -4.33 -5.05
CA HIS A 154 -11.75 -5.03 -3.89
C HIS A 154 -10.67 -5.91 -3.26
N VAL A 155 -10.41 -5.74 -1.97
CA VAL A 155 -9.37 -6.47 -1.23
C VAL A 155 -9.98 -7.14 -0.01
N GLU A 156 -9.86 -8.47 0.04
CA GLU A 156 -10.15 -9.28 1.23
C GLU A 156 -8.82 -9.77 1.82
N HIS A 157 -8.60 -9.45 3.09
CA HIS A 157 -7.38 -9.82 3.79
C HIS A 157 -7.63 -9.96 5.29
N ASP A 158 -7.03 -10.98 5.90
CA ASP A 158 -7.16 -11.26 7.33
C ASP A 158 -6.73 -10.10 8.23
N GLY A 159 -5.93 -9.16 7.73
CA GLY A 159 -5.47 -7.98 8.44
C GLY A 159 -6.49 -6.86 8.60
N VAL A 160 -7.64 -6.95 7.93
CA VAL A 160 -8.76 -6.02 8.06
C VAL A 160 -10.07 -6.78 8.36
N PRO A 161 -10.97 -6.23 9.19
CA PRO A 161 -12.22 -6.93 9.54
C PRO A 161 -13.22 -6.97 8.39
N ASP A 162 -13.25 -5.90 7.58
CA ASP A 162 -14.15 -5.74 6.45
C ASP A 162 -13.33 -5.60 5.16
N PRO A 163 -13.86 -6.07 4.01
CA PRO A 163 -13.21 -5.88 2.72
C PRO A 163 -13.00 -4.39 2.39
N LEU A 164 -11.91 -4.08 1.69
CA LEU A 164 -11.61 -2.73 1.22
C LEU A 164 -12.06 -2.59 -0.24
N ASP A 165 -12.88 -1.57 -0.52
CA ASP A 165 -13.24 -1.18 -1.88
C ASP A 165 -12.64 0.20 -2.20
N VAL A 166 -11.65 0.23 -3.09
CA VAL A 166 -10.88 1.44 -3.39
C VAL A 166 -11.05 1.84 -4.86
N ALA A 167 -11.54 3.06 -5.09
CA ALA A 167 -11.62 3.69 -6.40
C ALA A 167 -10.32 4.45 -6.73
N VAL A 168 -10.19 4.92 -7.98
CA VAL A 168 -9.08 5.79 -8.40
C VAL A 168 -9.03 7.05 -7.54
N GLU A 169 -7.85 7.43 -7.04
CA GLU A 169 -7.67 8.74 -6.41
C GLU A 169 -7.85 9.85 -7.45
N ASP A 170 -8.91 10.64 -7.30
CA ASP A 170 -9.01 11.92 -7.96
C ASP A 170 -8.04 12.87 -7.25
N SER A 171 -6.88 13.10 -7.85
CA SER A 171 -5.94 14.12 -7.39
C SER A 171 -6.69 15.46 -7.35
N ALA A 172 -7.13 15.87 -6.17
CA ALA A 172 -7.67 17.20 -5.94
C ALA A 172 -6.54 18.19 -6.28
N SER A 173 -6.58 18.73 -7.50
CA SER A 173 -5.79 19.88 -7.87
C SER A 173 -6.30 21.02 -7.00
N MET A 174 -5.65 21.24 -5.84
CA MET A 174 -5.87 22.44 -5.05
C MET A 174 -5.74 23.61 -6.00
N PRO A 175 -6.83 24.34 -6.31
CA PRO A 175 -6.74 25.28 -7.40
C PRO A 175 -5.79 26.40 -6.94
N VAL A 176 -4.91 26.82 -7.84
CA VAL A 176 -3.80 27.74 -7.53
C VAL A 176 -4.30 29.10 -7.01
N TRP A 177 -5.56 29.47 -7.29
CA TRP A 177 -6.22 30.68 -6.79
C TRP A 177 -6.22 30.82 -5.26
N PHE A 178 -6.22 29.73 -4.47
CA PHE A 178 -6.20 29.83 -3.01
C PHE A 178 -4.87 30.38 -2.47
N ILE A 179 -3.76 30.16 -3.18
CA ILE A 179 -2.45 30.75 -2.83
C ILE A 179 -2.44 32.25 -3.14
N ALA A 180 -3.04 32.65 -4.27
CA ALA A 180 -3.07 34.05 -4.69
C ALA A 180 -3.95 34.94 -3.78
N VAL A 181 -5.10 34.44 -3.33
CA VAL A 181 -6.05 35.22 -2.50
C VAL A 181 -5.57 35.34 -1.05
N GLY A 182 -4.80 34.37 -0.53
CA GLY A 182 -4.31 34.41 0.85
C GLY A 182 -2.96 35.12 1.03
N VAL A 183 -1.98 34.85 0.17
CA VAL A 183 -0.58 35.25 0.40
C VAL A 183 -0.31 36.70 -0.05
N VAL A 184 -0.87 37.10 -1.19
CA VAL A 184 -0.65 38.44 -1.76
C VAL A 184 -1.15 39.57 -0.84
N PRO A 185 -2.39 39.54 -0.29
CA PRO A 185 -2.83 40.61 0.60
C PRO A 185 -2.05 40.63 1.92
N VAL A 186 -1.62 39.49 2.46
CA VAL A 186 -0.82 39.45 3.70
C VAL A 186 0.55 40.09 3.50
N LEU A 187 1.23 39.80 2.38
CA LEU A 187 2.51 40.44 2.05
C LEU A 187 2.36 41.94 1.76
N ALA A 188 1.27 42.36 1.11
CA ALA A 188 0.97 43.77 0.89
C ALA A 188 0.74 44.51 2.21
N VAL A 189 -0.05 43.95 3.14
CA VAL A 189 -0.29 44.54 4.46
C VAL A 189 0.99 44.61 5.29
N ALA A 190 1.81 43.55 5.29
CA ALA A 190 3.10 43.55 5.97
C ALA A 190 4.08 44.58 5.37
N GLY A 191 4.11 44.70 4.05
CA GLY A 191 4.90 45.71 3.33
C GLY A 191 4.46 47.14 3.65
N VAL A 192 3.14 47.40 3.69
CA VAL A 192 2.57 48.71 4.07
C VAL A 192 2.88 49.02 5.53
N MET A 193 2.69 48.07 6.46
CA MET A 193 3.04 48.24 7.88
C MET A 193 4.53 48.56 8.07
N PHE A 194 5.41 47.85 7.37
CA PHE A 194 6.85 48.11 7.41
C PHE A 194 7.19 49.49 6.83
N TYR A 195 6.58 49.87 5.71
CA TYR A 195 6.78 51.18 5.08
C TYR A 195 6.30 52.34 5.96
N VAL A 196 5.12 52.22 6.57
CA VAL A 196 4.58 53.22 7.51
C VAL A 196 5.46 53.32 8.76
N LYS A 197 5.91 52.20 9.31
CA LYS A 197 6.80 52.18 10.49
C LYS A 197 8.20 52.72 10.20
N LYS A 198 8.64 52.70 8.94
CA LYS A 198 9.94 53.25 8.49
C LYS A 198 9.85 54.70 8.01
N ARG A 199 8.66 55.33 7.99
CA ARG A 199 8.58 56.78 7.74
C ARG A 199 9.11 57.54 8.96
N PRO A 200 10.19 58.34 8.83
CA PRO A 200 10.58 59.27 9.86
C PRO A 200 9.52 60.38 9.96
N GLU A 201 9.08 60.72 11.17
CA GLU A 201 8.21 61.87 11.43
C GLU A 201 8.83 63.15 10.87
N LYS A 202 8.37 63.59 9.70
CA LYS A 202 8.52 64.96 9.23
C LYS A 202 7.24 65.38 8.53
N ALA A 203 6.31 65.96 9.31
CA ALA A 203 5.54 67.15 8.94
C ALA A 203 4.61 67.51 10.11
N ALA A 204 5.09 68.40 10.99
CA ALA A 204 4.21 69.19 11.84
C ALA A 204 3.31 70.06 10.93
N TYR A 205 1.99 69.94 11.11
CA TYR A 205 1.01 70.80 10.47
C TYR A 205 1.23 72.26 10.91
N ARG A 206 1.47 73.17 9.96
CA ARG A 206 1.26 74.61 10.17
C ARG A 206 -0.25 74.86 10.24
N ALA A 207 -0.72 75.31 11.38
CA ALA A 207 -2.05 75.93 11.50
C ALA A 207 -2.06 77.24 10.71
N ALA A 208 -3.01 77.39 9.79
CA ALA A 208 -3.31 78.66 9.15
C ALA A 208 -4.18 79.49 10.11
N SER A 209 -3.72 80.69 10.47
CA SER A 209 -4.57 81.70 11.10
C SER A 209 -5.32 82.47 10.01
N MET A 210 -6.64 82.31 9.94
CA MET A 210 -7.52 83.32 9.35
C MET A 210 -8.16 84.08 10.51
N SER A 211 -7.77 85.35 10.65
CA SER A 211 -8.47 86.33 11.47
C SER A 211 -9.51 86.99 10.57
N ASP A 212 -10.78 86.84 10.94
CA ASP A 212 -11.89 87.55 10.35
C ASP A 212 -11.74 89.07 10.53
N GLN A 213 -12.14 89.80 9.49
CA GLN A 213 -12.19 91.26 9.45
C GLN A 213 -13.66 91.68 9.26
N GLY A 214 -14.19 92.42 10.23
CA GLY A 214 -15.45 93.17 10.16
C GLY A 214 -16.00 93.41 11.57
N SER A 215 -16.48 94.58 11.99
CA SER A 215 -16.56 95.93 11.45
C SER A 215 -16.87 96.88 12.63
N ASP A 216 -16.54 98.17 12.46
CA ASP A 216 -17.13 99.37 13.08
C ASP A 216 -17.17 99.59 14.61
N SER A 217 -16.55 100.69 15.04
CA SER A 217 -17.32 101.88 15.50
C SER A 217 -16.42 103.10 15.77
N SER A 218 -17.01 104.28 15.54
CA SER A 218 -16.48 105.64 15.68
C SER A 218 -16.14 106.05 17.12
N ALA A 219 -15.13 106.92 17.28
CA ALA A 219 -15.23 108.11 18.13
C ALA A 219 -14.18 109.18 17.76
N LYS A 220 -14.67 110.40 17.54
CA LYS A 220 -13.94 111.66 17.30
C LYS A 220 -13.28 112.19 18.58
N ALA A 221 -12.14 112.87 18.43
CA ALA A 221 -11.93 114.28 18.79
C ALA A 221 -10.56 114.73 18.29
#